data_AF-A0A956X5Z6-F1
#
_entry.id   AF-A0A956X5Z6-F1
#
_cell.length_a   1.000
_cell.length_b   1.000
_cell.length_c   1.000
_cell.angle_alpha   90.00
_cell.angle_beta   90.00
_cell.angle_gamma   90.00
#
_symmetry.space_group_name_H-M   'P 1'
#
loop_
_entity.id
_entity.type
_entity.pdbx_description
1 polymer ?
#
loop_
_entity_poly.entity_id
_entity_poly.type
_entity_poly.pdbx_seq_one_letter_code
_entity_poly.pdbx_strand_id
1 'polypeptide(L)' 'MASFLKIAPLDDDGVQKLRTLEDDLGKHIMAFIPGLEIANLTQDQLAQVRALEDELQVTLLVYET' A
#
# COMPACT_ATOMS: atom_id res chain seq x y z
N MET A 1 -3.01 4.82 12.70
CA MET A 1 -3.32 4.03 11.48
C MET A 1 -2.07 4.09 10.62
N ALA A 2 -1.37 2.97 10.44
CA ALA A 2 -0.23 2.95 9.54
C ALA A 2 -0.78 2.94 8.11
N SER A 3 -0.87 4.12 7.49
CA SER A 3 -1.15 4.22 6.07
C SER A 3 0.09 3.73 5.34
N PHE A 4 0.10 2.45 4.96
CA PHE A 4 1.07 1.97 3.99
C PHE A 4 0.81 2.76 2.71
N LEU A 5 1.77 3.53 2.26
CA LEU A 5 1.71 4.27 1.01
C LEU A 5 2.67 3.60 0.04
N LYS A 6 2.20 3.24 -1.15
CA LYS A 6 3.08 2.77 -2.23
C LYS A 6 3.37 3.94 -3.16
N ILE A 7 4.59 4.02 -3.70
CA ILE A 7 4.91 5.00 -4.73
C ILE A 7 3.96 4.77 -5.91
N ALA A 8 3.24 5.82 -6.29
CA ALA A 8 2.31 5.74 -7.40
C ALA A 8 3.10 5.55 -8.71
N PRO A 9 2.84 4.50 -9.49
CA PRO A 9 3.36 4.45 -10.84
C PRO A 9 2.66 5.56 -11.64
N LEU A 10 3.46 6.43 -12.25
CA LEU A 10 2.98 7.49 -13.12
C LEU A 10 3.52 7.23 -14.51
N ASP A 11 2.70 7.54 -15.51
CA ASP A 11 3.10 7.59 -16.90
C ASP A 11 3.81 8.92 -17.21
N ASP A 12 4.35 9.04 -18.42
CA ASP A 12 5.13 10.21 -18.83
C ASP A 12 4.33 11.52 -18.76
N ASP A 13 3.02 11.48 -19.02
CA ASP A 13 2.12 12.63 -18.86
C ASP A 13 1.94 13.02 -17.39
N GLY A 14 1.75 12.05 -16.50
CA GLY A 14 1.69 12.25 -15.05
C GLY A 14 2.97 12.83 -14.48
N VAL A 15 4.13 12.32 -14.92
CA VAL A 15 5.44 12.85 -14.53
C VAL A 15 5.64 14.28 -15.01
N GLN A 16 5.23 14.60 -16.24
CA GLN A 16 5.38 15.95 -16.79
C GLN A 16 4.55 16.99 -16.02
N LYS A 17 3.31 16.65 -15.64
CA LYS A 17 2.46 17.54 -14.82
C LYS A 17 3.05 17.78 -13.44
N LEU A 18 3.63 16.75 -12.83
CA LEU A 18 4.32 16.86 -11.55
C LEU A 18 5.52 17.79 -11.64
N ARG A 19 6.38 17.63 -12.64
CA ARG A 19 7.55 18.49 -12.83
C ARG A 19 7.17 19.95 -13.00
N THR A 20 6.15 20.24 -13.83
CA THR A 20 5.65 21.62 -13.98
C THR A 20 5.23 22.21 -12.64
N LEU A 21 4.53 21.42 -11.81
CA LEU A 21 4.10 21.87 -10.48
C LEU A 21 5.28 22.00 -9.49
N GLU A 22 6.27 21.13 -9.58
CA GLU A 22 7.51 21.23 -8.79
C GLU A 22 8.29 22.50 -9.11
N ASP A 23 8.40 22.85 -10.39
CA ASP A 23 9.06 24.06 -10.88
C ASP A 23 8.33 25.32 -10.40
N ASP A 24 6.99 25.33 -10.49
CA ASP A 24 6.15 26.45 -10.03
C ASP A 24 6.25 26.68 -8.51
N LEU A 25 6.35 25.60 -7.74
CA LEU A 25 6.40 25.68 -6.27
C LEU A 25 7.82 25.79 -5.71
N GLY A 26 8.84 25.49 -6.52
CA GLY A 26 10.23 25.36 -6.08
C GLY A 26 10.43 24.25 -5.04
N LYS A 27 9.62 23.19 -5.11
CA LYS A 27 9.60 22.08 -4.13
C LYS A 27 9.44 20.75 -4.85
N HIS A 28 9.98 19.69 -4.25
CA HIS A 28 9.79 18.33 -4.73
C HIS A 28 8.47 17.73 -4.26
N ILE A 29 7.83 16.98 -5.14
CA ILE A 29 6.54 16.34 -4.91
C ILE A 29 6.67 14.84 -5.22
N MET A 30 6.17 14.01 -4.32
CA MET A 30 6.10 12.56 -4.53
C MET A 30 4.63 12.12 -4.54
N ALA A 31 4.27 11.34 -5.55
CA ALA A 31 2.95 10.73 -5.65
C ALA A 31 2.92 9.38 -4.94
N PHE A 32 1.92 9.20 -4.10
CA PHE A 32 1.64 7.94 -3.42
C PHE A 32 0.22 7.47 -3.75
N ILE A 33 0.05 6.16 -3.88
CA ILE A 33 -1.26 5.50 -3.86
C ILE A 33 -1.47 4.85 -2.48
N PRO A 34 -2.73 4.63 -2.06
CA PRO A 34 -3.02 3.76 -0.94
C PRO A 34 -2.27 2.43 -1.13
N GLY A 35 -1.44 2.09 -0.16
CA GLY A 35 -0.79 0.79 -0.05
C GLY A 35 -1.73 -0.22 0.59
N LEU A 36 -1.23 -1.45 0.70
CA LEU A 36 -1.97 -2.62 1.18
C LEU A 36 -2.75 -2.30 2.45
N GLU A 37 -4.07 -2.28 2.36
CA GLU A 37 -4.94 -2.13 3.52
C GLU A 37 -4.96 -3.47 4.26
N ILE A 38 -4.87 -3.47 5.60
CA ILE A 38 -4.95 -4.73 6.34
C ILE A 38 -6.37 -5.26 6.18
N ALA A 39 -6.48 -6.51 5.72
CA ALA A 39 -7.79 -7.10 5.43
C ALA A 39 -8.61 -7.24 6.71
N ASN A 40 -9.87 -6.82 6.68
CA ASN A 40 -10.79 -7.12 7.76
C ASN A 40 -11.24 -8.58 7.65
N LEU A 41 -10.61 -9.46 8.43
CA LEU A 41 -10.96 -10.88 8.48
C LEU A 41 -12.18 -11.12 9.36
N THR A 42 -13.10 -11.96 8.88
CA THR A 42 -14.13 -12.55 9.75
C THR A 42 -13.49 -13.53 10.74
N GLN A 43 -14.21 -13.92 11.80
CA GLN A 43 -13.68 -14.90 12.77
C GLN A 43 -13.29 -16.23 12.10
N ASP A 44 -14.07 -16.68 11.13
CA ASP A 44 -13.80 -17.92 10.40
C ASP A 44 -12.54 -17.80 9.52
N GLN A 45 -12.35 -16.65 8.86
CA GLN A 45 -11.15 -16.38 8.06
C GLN A 45 -9.90 -16.25 8.93
N LEU A 46 -10.02 -15.61 10.09
CA LEU A 46 -8.93 -15.49 11.05
C LEU A 46 -8.51 -16.87 11.59
N ALA A 47 -9.46 -17.76 11.85
CA ALA A 47 -9.16 -19.13 12.28
C ALA A 47 -8.37 -19.91 11.23
N GLN A 48 -8.71 -19.75 9.95
CA GLN A 48 -7.97 -20.36 8.84
C GLN A 48 -6.54 -19.82 8.73
N VAL A 49 -6.37 -18.50 8.85
CA VAL A 49 -5.05 -17.87 8.80
C VAL A 49 -4.17 -18.36 9.96
N ARG A 50 -4.70 -18.40 11.17
CA ARG A 50 -3.97 -18.87 12.35
C ARG A 50 -3.56 -20.34 12.25
N ALA A 51 -4.44 -21.20 11.73
CA ALA A 51 -4.11 -22.60 11.51
C ALA A 51 -2.91 -22.75 10.56
N LEU A 52 -2.87 -21.92 9.51
CA LEU A 52 -1.76 -21.90 8.56
C LEU A 52 -0.48 -21.27 9.14
N GLU A 53 -0.60 -20.24 9.98
CA GLU A 53 0.53 -19.67 10.75
C GLU A 53 1.19 -20.73 11.64
N ASP A 54 0.38 -21.53 12.35
CA ASP A 54 0.85 -22.61 13.22
C ASP A 54 1.52 -23.74 12.42
N GLU A 55 0.95 -24.11 11.26
CA GLU A 55 1.52 -25.12 10.37
C GLU A 55 2.88 -24.69 9.81
N LEU A 56 2.99 -23.43 9.36
CA LEU A 56 4.18 -22.91 8.70
C LEU A 56 5.21 -22.34 9.68
N GLN A 57 4.86 -22.19 10.97
CA GLN A 57 5.68 -21.54 11.99
C GLN A 57 6.10 -20.12 11.60
N VAL A 58 5.18 -19.37 10.98
CA VAL A 58 5.39 -17.97 10.55
C VAL A 58 4.19 -17.11 10.94
N THR A 59 4.39 -15.79 10.97
CA THR A 59 3.28 -14.83 11.06
C THR A 59 2.89 -14.36 9.66
N LEU A 60 1.62 -14.45 9.33
CA LEU A 60 1.07 -14.09 8.03
C LEU A 60 0.40 -12.71 8.11
N LEU A 61 0.79 -11.81 7.21
CA LEU A 61 0.14 -10.52 7.05
C LEU A 61 -0.90 -10.60 5.94
N VAL A 62 -2.18 -10.53 6.30
CA VAL A 62 -3.28 -10.51 5.32
C VAL A 62 -3.69 -9.09 5.00
N TYR A 63 -3.78 -8.78 3.71
CA TYR A 63 -4.09 -7.46 3.20
C TYR A 63 -5.11 -7.52 2.07
N GLU A 64 -5.88 -6.44 1.90
CA GLU A 64 -6.79 -6.19 0.79
C GLU A 64 -6.03 -5.65 -0.43
N THR A 65 -6.44 -6.09 -1.62
CA THR A 65 -5.96 -5.62 -2.94
C THR A 65 -6.90 -4.61 -3.55
#